data_AF-A0AA97F0J1-F1
#
_entry.id   AF-A0AA97F0J1-F1
#
_cell.length_a   1.000
_cell.length_b   1.000
_cell.length_c   1.000
_cell.angle_alpha   90.00
_cell.angle_beta   90.00
_cell.angle_gamma   90.00
#
_symmetry.space_group_name_H-M   'P 1'
#
loop_
_entity.id
_entity.type
_entity.pdbx_description
1 polymer ?
#
loop_
_entity_poly.entity_id
_entity_poly.type
_entity_poly.pdbx_seq_one_letter_code
_entity_poly.pdbx_strand_id
1 'polypeptide(L)'
;MSSQIQLIALIDAMNDKPIAFNRHYVRLGCGINGALMLSQMVYWSKRTKDRDGVFYKTQEDWEEETGLTRYEQETARKTLRKLGFVSEIKRGVPCKIHFKVNHDALYQALIQYAEIHHSSMWDSNILDCEEPSNSDVENQHTNTENTQEITTDIKLSRADLEKILKGKKPVQALMLIGLNEDVAKRFNEYRKSIKKPLTLDAVIKHYHETCNAGISTNDSAKIVLSESWQGFASRYNWQHAYSLLKSDTQPIIPQNFTEVQGDW
;
A
#
# COMPACT_ATOMS: atom_id res chain seq x y z
N MET A 1 27.98 -23.98 -21.95
CA MET A 1 27.98 -22.58 -21.47
C MET A 1 27.08 -21.66 -22.31
N SER A 2 27.27 -21.49 -23.62
CA SER A 2 26.44 -20.56 -24.44
C SER A 2 24.92 -20.86 -24.39
N SER A 3 24.51 -22.12 -24.52
CA SER A 3 23.09 -22.51 -24.41
C SER A 3 22.49 -22.31 -23.02
N GLN A 4 23.31 -22.43 -21.97
CA GLN A 4 22.88 -22.21 -20.59
C GLN A 4 22.65 -20.72 -20.30
N ILE A 5 23.49 -19.85 -20.86
CA ILE A 5 23.33 -18.38 -20.78
C ILE A 5 22.05 -17.93 -21.50
N GLN A 6 21.75 -18.52 -22.67
CA GLN A 6 20.51 -18.24 -23.40
C GLN A 6 19.26 -18.66 -22.63
N LEU A 7 19.31 -19.81 -21.92
CA LEU A 7 18.20 -20.28 -21.11
C LEU A 7 17.96 -19.39 -19.88
N ILE A 8 19.02 -18.91 -19.22
CA ILE A 8 18.91 -17.99 -18.08
C ILE A 8 18.29 -16.65 -18.53
N ALA A 9 18.78 -16.09 -19.64
CA ALA A 9 18.22 -14.85 -20.19
C ALA A 9 16.74 -14.99 -20.58
N LEU A 10 16.32 -16.17 -21.03
CA LEU A 10 14.91 -16.46 -21.30
C LEU A 10 14.08 -16.48 -20.01
N ILE A 11 14.58 -17.12 -18.95
CA ILE A 11 13.90 -17.18 -17.64
C ILE A 11 13.77 -15.78 -17.05
N ASP A 12 14.81 -14.95 -17.13
CA ASP A 12 14.76 -13.56 -16.67
C ASP A 12 13.70 -12.77 -17.44
N ALA A 13 13.65 -12.91 -18.77
CA ALA A 13 12.63 -12.28 -19.60
C ALA A 13 11.19 -12.77 -19.29
N MET A 14 11.02 -14.02 -18.85
CA MET A 14 9.73 -14.54 -18.38
C MET A 14 9.30 -13.90 -17.05
N ASN A 15 10.26 -13.59 -16.18
CA ASN A 15 10.01 -12.97 -14.88
C ASN A 15 9.79 -11.45 -14.95
N ASP A 16 10.12 -10.79 -16.07
CA ASP A 16 10.00 -9.34 -16.24
C ASP A 16 8.56 -8.80 -16.21
N LYS A 17 7.55 -9.65 -16.36
CA LYS A 17 6.13 -9.24 -16.42
C LYS A 17 5.25 -9.97 -15.40
N PRO A 18 5.52 -9.84 -14.09
CA PRO A 18 4.69 -10.47 -13.08
C PRO A 18 3.33 -9.79 -13.01
N ILE A 19 2.26 -10.58 -12.85
CA ILE A 19 0.92 -10.04 -12.58
C ILE A 19 0.76 -9.83 -11.09
N ALA A 20 0.70 -8.56 -10.69
CA ALA A 20 0.26 -8.17 -9.36
C ALA A 20 -1.28 -8.20 -9.29
N PHE A 21 -1.82 -8.81 -8.23
CA PHE A 21 -3.25 -8.80 -7.94
C PHE A 21 -3.53 -8.33 -6.52
N ASN A 22 -4.74 -7.83 -6.28
CA ASN A 22 -5.13 -7.33 -4.97
C ASN A 22 -5.62 -8.47 -4.06
N ARG A 23 -4.88 -8.75 -2.99
CA ARG A 23 -5.23 -9.77 -1.99
C ARG A 23 -6.58 -9.53 -1.30
N HIS A 24 -7.05 -8.28 -1.21
CA HIS A 24 -8.32 -7.96 -0.58
C HIS A 24 -9.52 -8.55 -1.35
N TYR A 25 -9.39 -8.76 -2.66
CA TYR A 25 -10.45 -9.42 -3.44
C TYR A 25 -10.65 -10.87 -3.03
N VAL A 26 -9.60 -11.55 -2.54
CA VAL A 26 -9.72 -12.91 -2.00
C VAL A 26 -10.65 -12.91 -0.79
N ARG A 27 -10.54 -11.88 0.06
CA ARG A 27 -11.34 -11.72 1.27
C ARG A 27 -12.80 -11.36 1.00
N LEU A 28 -13.09 -10.82 -0.19
CA LEU A 28 -14.47 -10.62 -0.67
C LEU A 28 -15.13 -11.90 -1.20
N GLY A 29 -14.47 -13.05 -1.10
CA GLY A 29 -15.00 -14.34 -1.55
C GLY A 29 -14.76 -14.63 -3.03
N CYS A 30 -13.92 -13.85 -3.73
CA CYS A 30 -13.58 -14.12 -5.14
C CYS A 30 -12.76 -15.41 -5.32
N GLY A 31 -12.11 -15.91 -4.26
CA GLY A 31 -11.07 -16.93 -4.37
C GLY A 31 -9.80 -16.39 -5.04
N ILE A 32 -8.73 -17.18 -5.07
CA ILE A 32 -7.45 -16.75 -5.64
C ILE A 32 -7.54 -16.44 -7.14
N ASN A 33 -8.13 -17.36 -7.91
CA ASN A 33 -8.30 -17.21 -9.37
C ASN A 33 -9.24 -16.04 -9.71
N GLY A 34 -10.33 -15.86 -8.95
CA GLY A 34 -11.24 -14.73 -9.13
C GLY A 34 -10.59 -13.40 -8.75
N ALA A 35 -9.77 -13.35 -7.70
CA ALA A 35 -9.03 -12.15 -7.32
C ALA A 35 -7.98 -11.74 -8.36
N LEU A 36 -7.23 -12.71 -8.90
CA LEU A 36 -6.30 -12.52 -10.00
C LEU A 36 -7.02 -11.95 -11.23
N MET A 37 -8.05 -12.65 -11.70
CA MET A 37 -8.81 -12.25 -12.88
C MET A 37 -9.48 -10.88 -12.69
N LEU A 38 -10.09 -10.60 -11.53
CA LEU A 38 -10.71 -9.31 -11.23
C LEU A 38 -9.69 -8.16 -11.23
N SER A 39 -8.48 -8.39 -10.69
CA SER A 39 -7.43 -7.38 -10.71
C SER A 39 -7.03 -7.00 -12.14
N GLN A 40 -6.92 -8.00 -13.00
CA GLN A 40 -6.64 -7.80 -14.41
C GLN A 40 -7.81 -7.15 -15.16
N MET A 41 -9.07 -7.49 -14.82
CA MET A 41 -10.25 -6.80 -15.36
C MET A 41 -10.30 -5.33 -14.96
N VAL A 42 -9.96 -4.99 -13.71
CA VAL A 42 -9.87 -3.60 -13.24
C VAL A 42 -8.77 -2.85 -14.00
N TYR A 43 -7.61 -3.49 -14.24
CA TYR A 43 -6.52 -2.93 -15.03
C TYR A 43 -6.97 -2.56 -16.46
N TRP A 44 -7.67 -3.48 -17.14
CA TRP A 44 -8.18 -3.27 -18.50
C TRP A 44 -9.33 -2.26 -18.57
N SER A 45 -10.22 -2.24 -17.57
CA SER A 45 -11.33 -1.28 -17.51
C SER A 45 -10.87 0.19 -17.51
N LYS A 46 -9.65 0.47 -17.04
CA LYS A 46 -9.04 1.81 -17.05
C LYS A 46 -8.30 2.15 -18.34
N ARG A 47 -8.03 1.15 -19.19
CA ARG A 47 -7.20 1.27 -20.40
C ARG A 47 -7.98 1.09 -21.70
N THR A 48 -9.25 0.69 -21.60
CA THR A 48 -10.15 0.68 -22.75
C THR A 48 -10.48 2.11 -23.20
N LYS A 49 -10.76 2.27 -24.49
CA LYS A 49 -11.22 3.54 -25.08
C LYS A 49 -12.72 3.76 -24.87
N ASP A 50 -13.42 2.72 -24.41
CA ASP A 50 -14.85 2.76 -24.14
C ASP A 50 -15.15 3.58 -22.88
N ARG A 51 -16.10 4.51 -22.96
CA ARG A 51 -16.44 5.41 -21.84
C ARG A 51 -17.04 4.67 -20.64
N ASP A 52 -17.68 3.53 -20.88
CA ASP A 52 -18.30 2.71 -19.84
C ASP A 52 -17.34 1.67 -19.26
N GLY A 53 -16.05 1.73 -19.62
CA GLY A 53 -15.03 0.80 -19.14
C GLY A 53 -15.22 -0.62 -19.70
N VAL A 54 -15.95 -0.77 -20.81
CA VAL A 54 -16.19 -2.07 -21.45
C VAL A 54 -14.98 -2.48 -22.28
N PHE A 55 -14.56 -3.73 -22.16
CA PHE A 55 -13.44 -4.26 -22.95
C PHE A 55 -13.71 -5.70 -23.40
N TYR A 56 -13.01 -6.09 -24.45
CA TYR A 56 -13.07 -7.42 -25.05
C TYR A 56 -11.74 -8.14 -24.85
N LYS A 57 -11.81 -9.40 -24.44
CA LYS A 57 -10.67 -10.32 -24.34
C LYS A 57 -11.13 -11.73 -24.71
N THR A 58 -10.31 -12.45 -25.47
CA THR A 58 -10.54 -13.87 -25.78
C THR A 58 -10.15 -14.74 -24.60
N GLN A 59 -10.53 -16.02 -24.65
CA GLN A 59 -10.09 -17.00 -23.66
C GLN A 59 -8.56 -17.22 -23.71
N GLU A 60 -7.99 -17.22 -24.91
CA GLU A 60 -6.55 -17.36 -25.15
C GLU A 60 -5.79 -16.16 -24.60
N ASP A 61 -6.29 -14.94 -24.82
CA ASP A 61 -5.71 -13.74 -24.22
C ASP A 61 -5.68 -13.83 -22.68
N TRP A 62 -6.77 -14.32 -22.08
CA TRP A 62 -6.87 -14.48 -20.64
C TRP A 62 -5.89 -15.53 -20.12
N GLU A 63 -5.71 -16.63 -20.86
CA GLU A 63 -4.76 -17.70 -20.52
C GLU A 63 -3.31 -17.21 -20.63
N GLU A 64 -2.98 -16.49 -21.70
CA GLU A 64 -1.65 -15.89 -21.92
C GLU A 64 -1.31 -14.88 -20.82
N GLU A 65 -2.28 -14.04 -20.42
CA GLU A 65 -2.03 -13.06 -19.37
C GLU A 65 -1.96 -13.74 -17.99
N THR A 66 -2.98 -14.50 -17.60
CA THR A 66 -3.15 -14.93 -16.20
C THR A 66 -2.61 -16.32 -15.89
N GLY A 67 -2.31 -17.13 -16.91
CA GLY A 67 -2.00 -18.56 -16.75
C GLY A 67 -3.20 -19.42 -16.33
N LEU A 68 -4.41 -18.84 -16.21
CA LEU A 68 -5.60 -19.59 -15.80
C LEU A 68 -6.10 -20.46 -16.95
N THR A 69 -6.32 -21.74 -16.66
CA THR A 69 -6.94 -22.66 -17.61
C THR A 69 -8.38 -22.25 -17.92
N ARG A 70 -8.92 -22.75 -19.04
CA ARG A 70 -10.33 -22.56 -19.42
C ARG A 70 -11.32 -22.76 -18.27
N TYR A 71 -11.17 -23.84 -17.50
CA TYR A 71 -12.08 -24.19 -16.42
C TYR A 71 -11.96 -23.23 -15.24
N GLU A 72 -10.74 -22.79 -14.93
CA GLU A 72 -10.49 -21.81 -13.88
C GLU A 72 -11.03 -20.43 -14.25
N GLN A 73 -10.87 -20.02 -15.51
CA GLN A 73 -11.44 -18.78 -16.04
C GLN A 73 -12.97 -18.79 -15.94
N GLU A 74 -13.64 -19.87 -16.34
CA GLU A 74 -15.10 -19.98 -16.25
C GLU A 74 -15.58 -19.97 -14.79
N THR A 75 -14.87 -20.66 -13.91
CA THR A 75 -15.16 -20.68 -12.47
C THR A 75 -15.00 -19.29 -11.85
N ALA A 76 -13.89 -18.61 -12.14
CA ALA A 76 -13.63 -17.25 -11.71
C ALA A 76 -14.72 -16.29 -12.21
N ARG A 77 -15.05 -16.34 -13.51
CA ARG A 77 -16.12 -15.53 -14.10
C ARG A 77 -17.48 -15.77 -13.46
N LYS A 78 -17.83 -17.04 -13.20
CA LYS A 78 -19.09 -17.39 -12.52
C LYS A 78 -19.13 -16.80 -11.10
N THR A 79 -18.05 -16.89 -10.35
CA THR A 79 -17.93 -16.31 -9.00
C THR A 79 -18.06 -14.80 -9.04
N LEU A 80 -17.32 -14.12 -9.94
CA LEU A 80 -17.36 -12.65 -10.06
C LEU A 80 -18.72 -12.12 -10.51
N ARG A 81 -19.43 -12.86 -11.38
CA ARG A 81 -20.83 -12.56 -11.73
C ARG A 81 -21.77 -12.75 -10.55
N LYS A 82 -21.61 -13.84 -9.79
CA LYS A 82 -22.43 -14.12 -8.59
C LYS A 82 -22.26 -13.04 -7.52
N LEU A 83 -21.05 -12.51 -7.36
CA LEU A 83 -20.74 -11.41 -6.44
C LEU A 83 -21.17 -10.04 -6.96
N GLY A 84 -21.60 -9.93 -8.23
CA GLY A 84 -22.04 -8.68 -8.83
C GLY A 84 -20.89 -7.73 -9.22
N PHE A 85 -19.64 -8.17 -9.14
CA PHE A 85 -18.47 -7.33 -9.46
C PHE A 85 -18.21 -7.22 -10.96
N VAL A 86 -18.67 -8.19 -11.74
CA VAL A 86 -18.44 -8.23 -13.20
C VAL A 86 -19.72 -8.58 -13.93
N SER A 87 -19.96 -7.88 -15.03
CA SER A 87 -21.03 -8.17 -16.00
C SER A 87 -20.44 -8.59 -17.34
N GLU A 88 -21.11 -9.52 -18.02
CA GLU A 88 -20.72 -10.03 -19.33
C GLU A 88 -21.76 -9.62 -20.37
N ILE A 89 -21.30 -9.01 -21.46
CA ILE A 89 -22.15 -8.47 -22.52
C ILE A 89 -21.80 -9.21 -23.81
N LYS A 90 -22.76 -9.94 -24.37
CA LYS A 90 -22.62 -10.62 -25.66
C LYS A 90 -22.91 -9.64 -26.79
N ARG A 91 -21.97 -9.47 -27.73
CA ARG A 91 -22.10 -8.55 -28.86
C ARG A 91 -21.60 -9.17 -30.17
N GLY A 92 -22.24 -8.80 -31.28
CA GLY A 92 -21.78 -9.08 -32.64
C GLY A 92 -22.01 -10.51 -33.15
N VAL A 93 -21.61 -10.73 -34.40
CA VAL A 93 -21.57 -12.03 -35.09
C VAL A 93 -20.17 -12.18 -35.72
N PRO A 94 -19.37 -13.21 -35.37
CA PRO A 94 -19.62 -14.20 -34.33
C PRO A 94 -19.73 -13.56 -32.93
N CYS A 95 -20.48 -14.20 -32.03
CA CYS A 95 -20.79 -13.66 -30.70
C CYS A 95 -19.53 -13.53 -29.83
N LYS A 96 -19.18 -12.30 -29.47
CA LYS A 96 -18.03 -11.96 -28.62
C LYS A 96 -18.48 -11.52 -27.23
N ILE A 97 -17.79 -12.01 -26.19
CA ILE A 97 -18.06 -11.65 -24.79
C ILE A 97 -17.22 -10.42 -24.43
N HIS A 98 -17.89 -9.35 -24.06
CA HIS A 98 -17.29 -8.15 -23.50
C HIS A 98 -17.50 -8.13 -21.99
N PHE A 99 -16.54 -7.59 -21.26
CA PHE A 99 -16.55 -7.51 -19.80
C PHE A 99 -16.75 -6.07 -19.36
N LYS A 100 -17.51 -5.89 -18.28
CA LYS A 100 -17.66 -4.61 -17.57
C LYS A 100 -17.50 -4.86 -16.08
N VAL A 101 -16.58 -4.13 -15.44
CA VAL A 101 -16.43 -4.14 -13.98
C VAL A 101 -17.44 -3.19 -13.37
N ASN A 102 -18.18 -3.67 -12.37
CA ASN A 102 -19.04 -2.83 -11.54
C ASN A 102 -18.22 -2.25 -10.39
N HIS A 103 -17.61 -1.09 -10.63
CA HIS A 103 -16.75 -0.42 -9.65
C HIS A 103 -17.52 -0.01 -8.39
N ASP A 104 -18.78 0.39 -8.52
CA ASP A 104 -19.61 0.79 -7.37
C ASP A 104 -19.83 -0.41 -6.43
N ALA A 105 -20.26 -1.56 -6.96
CA ALA A 105 -20.44 -2.77 -6.16
C ALA A 105 -19.13 -3.25 -5.52
N LEU A 106 -18.03 -3.17 -6.27
CA LEU A 106 -16.71 -3.55 -5.77
C LEU A 106 -16.24 -2.62 -4.63
N TYR A 107 -16.39 -1.31 -4.79
CA TYR A 107 -15.98 -0.34 -3.77
C TYR A 107 -16.84 -0.43 -2.52
N GLN A 108 -18.15 -0.63 -2.66
CA GLN A 108 -19.02 -0.86 -1.51
C GLN A 108 -18.62 -2.10 -0.73
N ALA A 109 -18.32 -3.21 -1.42
CA ALA A 109 -17.85 -4.43 -0.76
C ALA A 109 -16.50 -4.24 -0.04
N LEU A 110 -15.58 -3.47 -0.63
CA LEU A 110 -14.29 -3.14 0.00
C LEU A 110 -14.44 -2.21 1.21
N ILE A 111 -15.35 -1.23 1.15
CA ILE A 111 -15.64 -0.32 2.26
C ILE A 111 -16.24 -1.11 3.42
N GLN A 112 -17.25 -1.94 3.17
CA GLN A 112 -17.84 -2.81 4.20
C GLN A 112 -16.81 -3.74 4.83
N TYR A 113 -15.95 -4.35 3.99
CA TYR A 113 -14.84 -5.15 4.49
C TYR A 113 -13.92 -4.32 5.39
N ALA A 114 -13.53 -3.12 4.97
CA ALA A 114 -12.67 -2.24 5.76
C ALA A 114 -13.35 -1.83 7.07
N GLU A 115 -14.63 -1.50 7.08
CA GLU A 115 -15.38 -1.10 8.29
C GLU A 115 -15.45 -2.23 9.32
N ILE A 116 -15.77 -3.46 8.88
CA ILE A 116 -15.82 -4.65 9.73
C ILE A 116 -14.45 -4.91 10.36
N HIS A 117 -13.38 -4.79 9.57
CA HIS A 117 -12.02 -5.05 10.03
C HIS A 117 -11.36 -3.86 10.74
N HIS A 118 -11.88 -2.64 10.59
CA HIS A 118 -11.44 -1.47 11.36
C HIS A 118 -12.02 -1.49 12.78
N SER A 119 -13.18 -2.10 13.01
CA SER A 119 -13.78 -2.22 14.35
C SER A 119 -13.07 -3.20 15.27
N SER A 120 -12.29 -4.16 14.76
CA SER A 120 -11.59 -5.17 15.57
C SER A 120 -10.09 -4.92 15.74
N MET A 121 -9.54 -3.91 15.08
CA MET A 121 -8.08 -3.74 14.96
C MET A 121 -7.49 -2.66 15.88
N TRP A 122 -8.33 -1.84 16.53
CA TRP A 122 -7.90 -0.93 17.60
C TRP A 122 -8.01 -1.53 19.00
N ASP A 123 -8.78 -2.61 19.19
CA ASP A 123 -8.88 -3.31 20.49
C ASP A 123 -7.85 -4.44 20.68
N SER A 124 -7.08 -4.80 19.65
CA SER A 124 -6.16 -5.95 19.69
C SER A 124 -4.68 -5.59 19.89
N ASN A 125 -4.34 -4.34 20.21
CA ASN A 125 -2.95 -3.86 20.26
C ASN A 125 -2.51 -3.28 21.61
N ILE A 126 -3.05 -3.81 22.72
CA ILE A 126 -2.33 -3.82 24.01
C ILE A 126 -2.49 -5.22 24.61
N LEU A 127 -1.54 -6.09 24.31
CA LEU A 127 -1.14 -7.22 25.14
C LEU A 127 0.22 -7.67 24.60
N ASP A 128 1.23 -6.82 24.80
CA ASP A 128 2.61 -7.31 24.86
C ASP A 128 2.79 -7.97 26.24
N CYS A 129 3.16 -9.25 26.17
CA CYS A 129 4.12 -10.00 27.00
C CYS A 129 4.09 -9.74 28.52
N GLU A 130 4.06 -10.71 29.43
CA GLU A 130 4.76 -12.00 29.52
C GLU A 130 4.46 -12.51 30.97
N GLU A 131 4.49 -13.79 31.39
CA GLU A 131 5.65 -14.68 31.56
C GLU A 131 5.21 -15.90 32.45
N PRO A 132 6.06 -16.93 32.70
CA PRO A 132 5.71 -18.13 33.48
C PRO A 132 5.66 -17.87 35.00
N SER A 133 5.03 -18.84 35.68
CA SER A 133 4.90 -19.04 37.13
C SER A 133 5.97 -18.38 38.03
N ASN A 134 5.56 -17.49 38.95
CA ASN A 134 5.51 -17.80 40.39
C ASN A 134 4.96 -16.66 41.27
N SER A 135 4.13 -17.09 42.22
CA SER A 135 3.90 -16.62 43.60
C SER A 135 4.02 -15.13 43.98
N ASP A 136 2.89 -14.65 44.53
CA ASP A 136 2.74 -13.99 45.83
C ASP A 136 3.03 -12.48 46.02
N VAL A 137 1.92 -11.80 46.40
CA VAL A 137 1.77 -10.91 47.57
C VAL A 137 1.82 -9.38 47.38
N GLU A 138 0.63 -8.81 47.66
CA GLU A 138 0.27 -7.55 48.34
C GLU A 138 0.47 -6.13 47.76
N ASN A 139 -0.69 -5.47 47.59
CA ASN A 139 -1.12 -4.20 48.23
C ASN A 139 -0.26 -2.93 48.05
N GLN A 140 -0.76 -1.93 47.30
CA GLN A 140 -1.47 -0.73 47.82
C GLN A 140 -1.37 0.54 46.94
N HIS A 141 -2.48 1.28 46.97
CA HIS A 141 -2.65 2.74 46.86
C HIS A 141 -2.58 3.46 45.50
N THR A 142 -3.76 4.02 45.17
CA THR A 142 -4.01 5.20 44.33
C THR A 142 -3.16 6.39 44.71
N ASN A 143 -2.62 7.10 43.71
CA ASN A 143 -2.55 8.56 43.70
C ASN A 143 -2.64 9.09 42.26
N THR A 144 -3.65 9.94 42.07
CA THR A 144 -3.83 10.86 40.95
C THR A 144 -2.74 11.92 41.00
N GLU A 145 -2.06 12.19 39.88
CA GLU A 145 -1.69 13.56 39.49
C GLU A 145 -1.27 13.66 38.02
N ASN A 146 -1.78 14.71 37.40
CA ASN A 146 -1.77 15.09 36.00
C ASN A 146 -0.42 15.72 35.61
N THR A 147 0.18 15.33 34.47
CA THR A 147 0.97 16.24 33.62
C THR A 147 0.95 15.73 32.18
N GLN A 148 0.65 16.65 31.27
CA GLN A 148 0.24 16.43 29.89
C GLN A 148 1.40 15.94 29.01
N GLU A 149 1.37 14.67 28.62
CA GLU A 149 1.94 14.24 27.34
C GLU A 149 0.82 14.32 26.29
N ILE A 150 0.97 15.22 25.31
CA ILE A 150 0.08 15.27 24.16
C ILE A 150 0.44 14.06 23.28
N THR A 151 -0.22 12.93 23.56
CA THR A 151 -0.17 11.71 22.77
C THR A 151 -0.66 12.00 21.36
N THR A 152 0.14 11.53 20.40
CA THR A 152 0.13 11.82 18.96
C THR A 152 -1.04 11.20 18.18
N ASP A 153 -2.27 11.17 18.71
CA ASP A 153 -3.38 10.43 18.10
C ASP A 153 -4.52 11.30 17.54
N ILE A 154 -4.42 12.63 17.59
CA ILE A 154 -5.41 13.51 16.97
C ILE A 154 -4.86 14.00 15.62
N LYS A 155 -5.35 13.41 14.53
CA LYS A 155 -5.16 13.93 13.16
C LYS A 155 -5.58 15.40 13.13
N LEU A 156 -4.63 16.32 12.98
CA LEU A 156 -4.95 17.76 12.97
C LEU A 156 -5.87 18.08 11.81
N SER A 157 -6.92 18.85 12.07
CA SER A 157 -7.82 19.33 11.02
C SER A 157 -7.09 20.33 10.12
N ARG A 158 -7.58 20.49 8.89
CA ARG A 158 -7.04 21.49 7.96
C ARG A 158 -7.07 22.90 8.56
N ALA A 159 -8.15 23.26 9.26
CA ALA A 159 -8.30 24.58 9.86
C ALA A 159 -7.26 24.84 10.96
N ASP A 160 -6.89 23.80 11.73
CA ASP A 160 -5.88 23.91 12.79
C ASP A 160 -4.48 24.04 12.19
N LEU A 161 -4.17 23.28 11.14
CA LEU A 161 -2.92 23.40 10.41
C LEU A 161 -2.78 24.78 9.75
N GLU A 162 -3.85 25.33 9.18
CA GLU A 162 -3.82 26.68 8.61
C GLU A 162 -3.49 27.73 9.68
N LYS A 163 -4.05 27.62 10.89
CA LYS A 163 -3.72 28.52 12.01
C LYS A 163 -2.25 28.40 12.44
N ILE A 164 -1.74 27.18 12.54
CA ILE A 164 -0.37 26.90 13.04
C ILE A 164 0.69 27.33 12.01
N LEU A 165 0.44 27.09 10.72
CA LEU A 165 1.43 27.22 9.65
C LEU A 165 1.41 28.59 8.96
N LYS A 166 0.35 29.39 9.12
CA LYS A 166 0.25 30.71 8.50
C LYS A 166 1.39 31.63 8.95
N GLY A 167 2.08 32.23 7.98
CA GLY A 167 3.20 33.16 8.21
C GLY A 167 4.53 32.49 8.61
N LYS A 168 4.59 31.16 8.70
CA LYS A 168 5.84 30.44 8.99
C LYS A 168 6.71 30.32 7.73
N LYS A 169 8.04 30.34 7.92
CA LYS A 169 8.98 30.06 6.83
C LYS A 169 8.84 28.60 6.37
N PRO A 170 9.11 28.26 5.09
CA PRO A 170 8.89 26.92 4.55
C PRO A 170 9.49 25.76 5.36
N VAL A 171 10.75 25.89 5.80
CA VAL A 171 11.43 24.85 6.60
C VAL A 171 10.80 24.72 7.99
N GLN A 172 10.43 25.83 8.62
CA GLN A 172 9.76 25.83 9.93
C GLN A 172 8.36 25.19 9.85
N ALA A 173 7.61 25.47 8.77
CA ALA A 173 6.31 24.87 8.54
C ALA A 173 6.41 23.34 8.39
N LEU A 174 7.45 22.85 7.72
CA LEU A 174 7.74 21.42 7.59
C LEU A 174 8.09 20.77 8.94
N MET A 175 8.88 21.45 9.77
CA MET A 175 9.22 20.94 11.10
C MET A 175 7.99 20.81 12.00
N LEU A 176 7.08 21.79 11.94
CA LEU A 176 5.83 21.78 12.72
C LEU A 176 4.90 20.62 12.38
N ILE A 177 4.97 20.08 11.14
CA ILE A 177 4.20 18.88 10.74
C ILE A 177 4.95 17.57 10.97
N GLY A 178 6.12 17.62 11.64
CA GLY A 178 6.88 16.45 12.06
C GLY A 178 8.07 16.05 11.19
N LEU A 179 8.65 16.96 10.38
CA LEU A 179 9.91 16.68 9.70
C LEU A 179 11.12 17.08 10.56
N ASN A 180 12.11 16.20 10.64
CA ASN A 180 13.45 16.53 11.11
C ASN A 180 14.04 17.68 10.28
N GLU A 181 14.86 18.51 10.92
CA GLU A 181 15.41 19.73 10.34
C GLU A 181 16.15 19.48 9.02
N ASP A 182 16.97 18.43 8.96
CA ASP A 182 17.80 18.08 7.79
C ASP A 182 16.93 17.69 6.59
N VAL A 183 15.88 16.91 6.85
CA VAL A 183 14.92 16.45 5.84
C VAL A 183 14.09 17.63 5.34
N ALA A 184 13.68 18.53 6.24
CA ALA A 184 12.93 19.73 5.88
C ALA A 184 13.75 20.68 4.98
N LYS A 185 15.05 20.86 5.25
CA LYS A 185 15.96 21.64 4.41
C LYS A 185 16.08 21.02 3.01
N ARG A 186 16.42 19.73 2.93
CA ARG A 186 16.57 18.99 1.66
C ARG A 186 15.27 18.99 0.84
N PHE A 187 14.13 18.78 1.49
CA PHE A 187 12.82 18.80 0.84
C PHE A 187 12.50 20.18 0.25
N ASN A 188 12.79 21.26 0.97
CA ASN A 188 12.60 22.62 0.48
C ASN A 188 13.52 22.96 -0.71
N GLU A 189 14.78 22.53 -0.66
CA GLU A 189 15.74 22.70 -1.77
C GLU A 189 15.32 21.91 -3.02
N TYR A 190 14.92 20.66 -2.84
CA TYR A 190 14.39 19.82 -3.92
C TYR A 190 13.14 20.43 -4.56
N ARG A 191 12.22 20.99 -3.76
CA ARG A 191 11.03 21.69 -4.27
C ARG A 191 11.38 22.93 -5.09
N LYS A 192 12.46 23.64 -4.73
CA LYS A 192 12.99 24.76 -5.53
C LYS A 192 13.61 24.29 -6.84
N SER A 193 14.37 23.19 -6.84
CA SER A 193 15.02 22.67 -8.05
C SER A 193 14.00 22.22 -9.11
N ILE A 194 12.87 21.64 -8.70
CA ILE A 194 11.76 21.29 -9.60
C ILE A 194 10.84 22.49 -9.96
N LYS A 195 11.22 23.72 -9.61
CA LYS A 195 10.46 24.97 -9.84
C LYS A 195 9.03 24.97 -9.26
N LYS A 196 8.80 24.25 -8.16
CA LYS A 196 7.51 24.20 -7.47
C LYS A 196 7.70 24.55 -5.98
N PRO A 197 7.84 25.85 -5.65
CA PRO A 197 8.11 26.28 -4.29
C PRO A 197 7.03 25.79 -3.32
N LEU A 198 7.42 25.67 -2.05
CA LEU A 198 6.57 25.12 -1.02
C LEU A 198 5.49 26.14 -0.61
N THR A 199 4.25 25.90 -1.03
CA THR A 199 3.08 26.68 -0.60
C THR A 199 2.49 26.10 0.67
N LEU A 200 1.72 26.90 1.42
CA LEU A 200 1.00 26.44 2.61
C LEU A 200 0.13 25.21 2.31
N ASP A 201 -0.62 25.26 1.20
CA ASP A 201 -1.43 24.13 0.72
C ASP A 201 -0.62 22.87 0.45
N ALA A 202 0.61 23.01 -0.08
CA ALA A 202 1.46 21.86 -0.34
C ALA A 202 1.90 21.17 0.95
N VAL A 203 2.18 21.93 2.01
CA VAL A 203 2.56 21.42 3.33
C VAL A 203 1.37 20.70 3.98
N ILE A 204 0.20 21.33 3.98
CA ILE A 204 -1.04 20.75 4.53
C ILE A 204 -1.41 19.47 3.79
N LYS A 205 -1.36 19.51 2.46
CA LYS A 205 -1.64 18.33 1.62
C LYS A 205 -0.67 17.20 1.93
N HIS A 206 0.62 17.51 2.06
CA HIS A 206 1.62 16.50 2.40
C HIS A 206 1.27 15.82 3.72
N TYR A 207 1.04 16.57 4.80
CA TYR A 207 0.66 16.02 6.11
C TYR A 207 -0.60 15.13 6.05
N HIS A 208 -1.67 15.55 5.36
CA HIS A 208 -2.87 14.71 5.29
C HIS A 208 -2.66 13.43 4.49
N GLU A 209 -1.88 13.49 3.41
CA GLU A 209 -1.55 12.31 2.61
C GLU A 209 -0.70 11.32 3.41
N THR A 210 0.14 11.79 4.34
CA THR A 210 0.93 10.92 5.24
C THR A 210 0.08 10.30 6.32
N CYS A 211 -0.82 11.06 6.94
CA CYS A 211 -1.83 10.51 7.85
C CYS A 211 -2.70 9.46 7.16
N ASN A 212 -3.11 9.70 5.91
CA ASN A 212 -3.91 8.74 5.14
C ASN A 212 -3.11 7.48 4.76
N ALA A 213 -1.78 7.59 4.62
CA ALA A 213 -0.90 6.47 4.34
C ALA A 213 -0.48 5.70 5.62
N GLY A 214 -0.72 6.25 6.81
CA GLY A 214 -0.31 5.65 8.08
C GLY A 214 1.20 5.64 8.30
N ILE A 215 1.94 6.58 7.69
CA ILE A 215 3.39 6.71 7.87
C ILE A 215 3.75 8.08 8.45
N SER A 216 4.92 8.15 9.09
CA SER A 216 5.43 9.42 9.62
C SER A 216 5.62 10.44 8.49
N THR A 217 5.32 11.72 8.78
CA THR A 217 5.53 12.79 7.81
C THR A 217 7.00 12.86 7.37
N ASN A 218 7.93 12.60 8.30
CA ASN A 218 9.35 12.54 8.02
C ASN A 218 9.73 11.44 7.01
N ASP A 219 9.26 10.22 7.21
CA ASP A 219 9.60 9.10 6.31
C ASP A 219 9.00 9.30 4.93
N SER A 220 7.79 9.86 4.84
CA SER A 220 7.20 10.20 3.55
C SER A 220 8.03 11.23 2.77
N ALA A 221 8.62 12.21 3.46
CA ALA A 221 9.46 13.23 2.84
C ALA A 221 10.78 12.63 2.34
N LYS A 222 11.33 11.65 3.07
CA LYS A 222 12.49 10.88 2.60
C LYS A 222 12.17 10.05 1.36
N ILE A 223 11.00 9.40 1.29
CA ILE A 223 10.54 8.66 0.10
C ILE A 223 10.43 9.60 -1.10
N VAL A 224 9.83 10.77 -0.91
CA VAL A 224 9.71 11.77 -1.98
C VAL A 224 11.08 12.17 -2.52
N LEU A 225 12.07 12.32 -1.63
CA LEU A 225 13.44 12.65 -1.99
C LEU A 225 14.17 11.50 -2.69
N SER A 226 14.02 10.26 -2.21
CA SER A 226 14.68 9.09 -2.81
C SER A 226 14.15 8.79 -4.22
N GLU A 227 12.83 8.88 -4.38
CA GLU A 227 12.16 8.57 -5.65
C GLU A 227 12.07 9.77 -6.60
N SER A 228 12.60 10.94 -6.20
CA SER A 228 12.49 12.19 -6.97
C SER A 228 11.03 12.49 -7.38
N TRP A 229 10.09 12.28 -6.47
CA TRP A 229 8.68 12.57 -6.70
C TRP A 229 8.37 14.05 -6.50
N GLN A 230 7.40 14.58 -7.22
CA GLN A 230 6.96 15.97 -7.04
C GLN A 230 6.37 16.24 -5.63
N GLY A 231 5.82 15.20 -5.01
CA GLY A 231 5.17 15.25 -3.69
C GLY A 231 4.66 13.87 -3.31
N PHE A 232 4.06 13.76 -2.13
CA PHE A 232 3.55 12.50 -1.60
C PHE A 232 2.03 12.39 -1.78
N ALA A 233 1.55 11.19 -2.09
CA ALA A 233 0.13 10.86 -2.04
C ALA A 233 -0.05 9.41 -1.58
N SER A 234 -1.06 9.15 -0.75
CA SER A 234 -1.28 7.82 -0.17
C SER A 234 -1.54 6.73 -1.24
N ARG A 235 -2.05 7.13 -2.40
CA ARG A 235 -2.30 6.27 -3.57
C ARG A 235 -1.04 5.88 -4.36
N TYR A 236 0.12 6.50 -4.10
CA TYR A 236 1.36 6.14 -4.80
C TYR A 236 1.87 4.78 -4.33
N ASN A 237 2.71 4.12 -5.14
CA ASN A 237 3.32 2.84 -4.77
C ASN A 237 4.54 3.07 -3.85
N TRP A 238 4.31 3.66 -2.68
CA TRP A 238 5.37 4.09 -1.75
C TRP A 238 5.88 2.98 -0.83
N GLN A 239 5.17 1.85 -0.75
CA GLN A 239 5.47 0.76 0.18
C GLN A 239 6.85 0.14 -0.07
N HIS A 240 7.26 -0.02 -1.33
CA HIS A 240 8.57 -0.56 -1.67
C HIS A 240 9.71 0.37 -1.22
N ALA A 241 9.63 1.66 -1.58
CA ALA A 241 10.59 2.68 -1.15
C ALA A 241 10.64 2.81 0.38
N TYR A 242 9.49 2.70 1.06
CA TYR A 242 9.41 2.69 2.52
C TYR A 242 10.10 1.47 3.14
N SER A 243 9.94 0.29 2.54
CA SER A 243 10.62 -0.94 2.99
C SER A 243 12.14 -0.82 2.90
N LEU A 244 12.66 -0.29 1.79
CA LEU A 244 14.10 -0.06 1.59
C LEU A 244 14.65 0.94 2.62
N LEU A 245 13.89 1.99 2.88
CA LEU A 245 14.25 3.02 3.87
C LEU A 245 14.34 2.46 5.30
N LYS A 246 13.51 1.46 5.64
CA LYS A 246 13.53 0.80 6.96
C LYS A 246 14.59 -0.31 7.05
N SER A 247 14.95 -0.97 5.95
CA SER A 247 16.04 -1.95 5.96
C SER A 247 17.40 -1.32 6.21
N ASP A 248 17.62 -0.08 5.78
CA ASP A 248 18.86 0.67 6.06
C ASP A 248 19.00 1.09 7.55
N THR A 249 17.97 0.86 8.38
CA THR A 249 17.96 1.25 9.81
C THR A 249 18.15 0.07 10.77
N GLN A 250 18.33 -1.15 10.30
CA GLN A 250 18.66 -2.29 11.15
C GLN A 250 20.16 -2.30 11.48
N PRO A 251 20.59 -2.27 12.76
CA PRO A 251 21.98 -2.48 13.10
C PRO A 251 22.38 -3.89 12.65
N ILE A 252 23.42 -3.97 11.82
CA ILE A 252 24.03 -5.23 11.42
C ILE A 252 24.58 -5.87 12.70
N ILE A 253 23.88 -6.86 13.24
CA ILE A 253 24.45 -7.76 14.24
C ILE A 253 25.43 -8.66 13.46
N PRO A 254 26.75 -8.60 13.72
CA PRO A 254 27.67 -9.51 13.08
C PRO A 254 27.33 -10.93 13.53
N GLN A 255 26.90 -11.78 12.59
CA GLN A 255 26.77 -13.21 12.83
C GLN A 255 28.17 -13.78 13.05
N ASN A 256 28.45 -14.13 14.31
CA ASN A 256 29.62 -14.91 14.69
C ASN A 256 29.62 -16.23 13.91
N PHE A 257 30.64 -16.43 13.08
CA PHE A 257 30.98 -17.74 12.54
C PHE A 257 31.44 -18.61 13.71
N THR A 258 30.64 -19.59 14.11
CA THR A 258 31.10 -20.69 14.96
C THR A 258 32.03 -21.56 14.13
N GLU A 259 33.33 -21.50 14.44
CA GLU A 259 34.31 -22.49 14.03
C GLU A 259 33.84 -23.88 14.47
N VAL A 260 33.56 -24.75 13.50
CA VAL A 260 33.42 -26.18 13.75
C VAL A 260 34.82 -26.72 13.97
N GLN A 261 35.22 -26.83 15.23
CA GLN A 261 36.43 -27.50 15.65
C GLN A 261 36.23 -29.01 15.39
N GLY A 262 36.97 -29.54 14.42
CA GLY A 262 37.01 -30.98 14.14
C GLY A 262 37.86 -31.68 15.20
N ASP A 263 37.28 -32.67 15.87
CA ASP A 263 38.00 -33.61 16.71
C ASP A 263 38.53 -34.79 15.87
N TRP A 264 39.80 -35.12 16.11
CA TRP A 264 40.52 -36.29 15.63
C TRP A 264 40.22 -37.53 16.47
#